data_AF-A0A924WDM5-F1
#
_entry.id   AF-A0A924WDM5-F1
#
_cell.length_a   1.000
_cell.length_b   1.000
_cell.length_c   1.000
_cell.angle_alpha   90.00
_cell.angle_beta   90.00
_cell.angle_gamma   90.00
#
_symmetry.space_group_name_H-M   'P 1'
#
loop_
_entity.id
_entity.type
_entity.pdbx_description
1 polymer ?
#
loop_
_entity_poly.entity_id
_entity_poly.type
_entity_poly.pdbx_seq_one_letter_code
_entity_poly.pdbx_strand_id
1 'polypeptide(L)'
;MFQRDEIWVGLLYGLLLPTAGFLLLYNLFSILEIKGAASGEGFSENFRERTLAIVAIALNLFTLSRFRKFRWERAMRGVVIATSLLAVVWLLLYGVKML
;
A
#
# COMPACT_ATOMS: atom_id res chain seq x y z
N MET A 1 -7.82 1.30 -29.55
CA MET A 1 -8.16 2.32 -28.53
C MET A 1 -8.82 1.63 -27.34
N PHE A 2 -8.06 1.25 -26.32
CA PHE A 2 -8.63 0.83 -25.03
C PHE A 2 -8.42 1.98 -24.05
N GLN A 3 -9.32 2.97 -24.05
CA GLN A 3 -9.38 3.96 -22.98
C GLN A 3 -9.90 3.24 -21.73
N ARG A 4 -8.99 2.75 -20.89
CA ARG A 4 -9.31 2.14 -19.59
C ARG A 4 -9.41 3.19 -18.47
N ASP A 5 -9.88 4.38 -18.81
CA ASP A 5 -10.12 5.46 -17.84
C ASP A 5 -11.46 5.25 -17.12
N GLU A 6 -11.49 4.22 -16.29
CA GLU A 6 -12.65 3.87 -15.49
C GLU A 6 -12.28 3.85 -14.01
N ILE A 7 -13.23 4.24 -13.15
CA ILE A 7 -13.02 4.28 -11.70
C ILE A 7 -12.65 2.89 -11.17
N TRP A 8 -13.27 1.83 -11.68
CA TRP A 8 -13.00 0.45 -11.30
C TRP A 8 -11.56 0.00 -11.61
N VAL A 9 -10.97 0.49 -12.71
CA VAL A 9 -9.56 0.25 -13.02
C VAL A 9 -8.69 0.90 -11.94
N GLY A 10 -9.01 2.14 -11.57
CA GLY A 10 -8.38 2.84 -10.45
C GLY A 10 -8.44 2.08 -9.13
N LEU A 11 -9.62 1.60 -8.76
CA LEU A 11 -9.84 0.81 -7.55
C LEU A 11 -9.01 -0.48 -7.56
N LEU A 12 -9.02 -1.20 -8.69
CA LEU A 12 -8.28 -2.45 -8.82
C LEU A 12 -6.77 -2.24 -8.61
N TYR A 13 -6.16 -1.29 -9.32
CA TYR A 13 -4.74 -1.00 -9.16
C TYR A 13 -4.41 -0.40 -7.80
N GLY A 14 -5.31 0.43 -7.25
CA GLY A 14 -5.19 1.05 -5.94
C GLY A 14 -5.27 0.06 -4.77
N LEU A 15 -5.78 -1.15 -4.99
CA LEU A 15 -5.79 -2.25 -4.01
C LEU A 15 -4.67 -3.27 -4.30
N LEU A 16 -4.55 -3.70 -5.55
CA LEU A 16 -3.58 -4.74 -5.92
C LEU A 16 -2.14 -4.33 -5.68
N LEU A 17 -1.75 -3.10 -6.03
CA LEU A 17 -0.37 -2.67 -5.91
C LEU A 17 0.07 -2.57 -4.44
N PRO A 18 -0.71 -1.96 -3.52
CA PRO A 18 -0.40 -2.01 -2.10
C PRO A 18 -0.40 -3.43 -1.53
N THR A 19 -1.38 -4.27 -1.85
CA THR A 19 -1.42 -5.64 -1.32
C THR A 19 -0.21 -6.46 -1.76
N ALA A 20 0.16 -6.39 -3.05
CA ALA A 20 1.35 -7.06 -3.57
C ALA A 20 2.63 -6.48 -2.95
N GLY A 21 2.72 -5.15 -2.82
CA GLY A 21 3.85 -4.48 -2.20
C GLY A 21 4.04 -4.88 -0.74
N PHE A 22 2.95 -4.96 0.02
CA PHE A 22 2.99 -5.41 1.41
C PHE A 22 3.52 -6.84 1.53
N LEU A 23 2.98 -7.78 0.74
CA LEU A 23 3.42 -9.17 0.75
C LEU A 23 4.90 -9.29 0.37
N LEU A 24 5.34 -8.56 -0.65
CA LEU A 24 6.75 -8.57 -1.08
C LEU A 24 7.67 -8.01 0.01
N LEU A 25 7.33 -6.85 0.59
CA LEU A 25 8.12 -6.25 1.64
C LEU A 25 8.17 -7.10 2.90
N TYR A 26 7.05 -7.70 3.29
CA TYR A 26 6.96 -8.58 4.46
C TYR A 26 7.86 -9.82 4.30
N ASN A 27 7.78 -10.49 3.14
CA ASN A 27 8.61 -11.66 2.85
C ASN A 27 10.09 -11.28 2.74
N LEU A 28 10.41 -10.15 2.10
CA LEU A 28 11.78 -9.65 2.00
C LEU A 28 12.38 -9.42 3.39
N PHE A 29 11.62 -8.75 4.27
CA PHE A 29 12.07 -8.50 5.64
C PHE A 29 12.25 -9.80 6.43
N SER A 30 11.36 -10.77 6.24
CA SER A 30 11.45 -12.09 6.89
C SER A 30 12.72 -12.85 6.45
N ILE A 31 13.09 -12.77 5.16
CA ILE A 31 14.33 -13.37 4.66
C ILE A 31 15.57 -12.67 5.24
N LEU A 32 15.53 -11.33 5.35
CA LEU A 32 16.63 -10.57 5.94
C LEU A 32 16.81 -10.89 7.43
N GLU A 33 15.71 -11.09 8.15
CA GLU A 33 15.72 -11.49 9.56
C GLU A 33 16.33 -12.89 9.76
N ILE A 34 15.93 -13.88 8.96
CA ILE A 34 16.51 -15.24 9.00
C ILE A 34 18.02 -15.22 8.72
N LYS A 35 18.48 -14.28 7.88
CA LYS A 35 19.90 -14.12 7.54
C LYS A 35 20.68 -13.27 8.56
N GLY A 36 20.02 -12.77 9.61
CA GLY A 36 20.63 -11.87 10.60
C GLY A 36 20.99 -10.49 10.05
N ALA A 37 20.51 -10.12 8.86
CA ALA A 37 20.74 -8.82 8.23
C ALA A 37 19.70 -7.76 8.66
N ALA A 38 18.65 -8.17 9.35
CA ALA A 38 17.67 -7.30 9.99
C ALA A 38 17.29 -7.91 11.35
N SER A 39 17.08 -7.07 12.38
CA SER A 39 16.53 -7.52 13.66
C SER A 39 15.26 -6.73 13.99
N GLY A 40 14.28 -7.42 14.55
CA GLY A 40 13.11 -6.79 15.17
C GLY A 40 13.38 -6.29 16.60
N GLU A 41 14.58 -6.49 17.13
CA GLU A 41 14.94 -6.14 18.50
C GLU A 41 14.87 -4.63 18.74
N GLY A 42 14.21 -4.24 19.83
CA GLY A 42 14.02 -2.83 20.21
C GLY A 42 12.80 -2.15 19.56
N PHE A 43 12.08 -2.82 18.66
CA PHE A 43 10.83 -2.30 18.11
C PHE A 43 9.61 -2.75 18.91
N SER A 44 8.55 -1.93 18.89
CA SER A 44 7.27 -2.29 19.50
C SER A 44 6.58 -3.44 18.76
N GLU A 45 5.72 -4.16 19.47
CA GLU A 45 4.94 -5.26 18.89
C GLU A 45 4.17 -4.76 17.65
N ASN A 46 4.28 -5.50 16.54
CA ASN A 46 3.68 -5.16 15.24
C ASN A 46 4.22 -3.89 14.56
N PHE A 47 5.31 -3.26 15.05
CA PHE A 47 5.93 -2.08 14.40
C PHE A 47 6.25 -2.32 12.92
N ARG A 48 6.79 -3.51 12.62
CA ARG A 48 7.13 -3.94 11.26
C ARG A 48 5.88 -3.95 10.37
N GLU A 49 4.85 -4.69 10.79
CA GLU A 49 3.62 -4.83 10.01
C GLU A 49 2.97 -3.48 9.73
N ARG A 50 2.89 -2.63 10.76
CA ARG A 50 2.35 -1.28 10.69
C ARG A 50 3.07 -0.40 9.69
N THR A 51 4.41 -0.37 9.77
CA THR A 51 5.25 0.46 8.91
C THR A 51 5.21 -0.05 7.47
N LEU A 52 5.33 -1.37 7.28
CA LEU A 52 5.25 -1.99 5.95
C LEU A 52 3.90 -1.73 5.28
N ALA A 53 2.80 -1.73 6.03
CA ALA A 53 1.48 -1.41 5.50
C ALA A 53 1.39 0.05 5.01
N ILE A 54 1.93 1.02 5.75
CA ILE A 54 1.99 2.43 5.29
C ILE A 54 2.83 2.54 4.01
N VAL A 55 4.02 1.94 4.00
CA VAL A 55 4.92 1.96 2.82
C VAL A 55 4.24 1.33 1.61
N ALA A 56 3.53 0.22 1.81
CA ALA A 56 2.77 -0.44 0.76
C ALA A 56 1.62 0.44 0.23
N ILE A 57 0.86 1.10 1.11
CA ILE A 57 -0.19 2.06 0.69
C ILE A 57 0.43 3.21 -0.12
N ALA A 58 1.61 3.71 0.29
CA ALA A 58 2.31 4.78 -0.41
C ALA A 58 2.72 4.42 -1.85
N LEU A 59 2.78 3.12 -2.21
CA LEU A 59 3.00 2.70 -3.60
C LEU A 59 1.90 3.20 -4.54
N ASN A 60 0.71 3.56 -4.04
CA ASN A 60 -0.32 4.19 -4.87
C ASN A 60 0.10 5.54 -5.45
N LEU A 61 1.10 6.23 -4.87
CA LEU A 61 1.70 7.43 -5.46
C LEU A 61 2.34 7.12 -6.83
N PHE A 62 2.90 5.92 -6.99
CA PHE A 62 3.43 5.46 -8.27
C PHE A 62 2.30 5.29 -9.29
N THR A 63 1.20 4.62 -8.91
CA THR A 63 0.02 4.45 -9.76
C THR A 63 -0.57 5.80 -10.18
N LEU A 64 -0.74 6.73 -9.24
CA LEU A 64 -1.23 8.08 -9.50
C LEU A 64 -0.31 8.83 -10.48
N SER A 65 1.00 8.77 -10.26
CA SER A 65 1.99 9.40 -11.15
C SER A 65 1.95 8.81 -12.56
N ARG A 66 1.71 7.51 -12.69
CA ARG A 66 1.58 6.81 -13.97
C ARG A 66 0.28 7.19 -14.67
N PHE A 67 -0.85 7.15 -13.98
CA PHE A 67 -2.17 7.47 -14.55
C PHE A 67 -2.30 8.94 -14.94
N ARG A 68 -1.65 9.84 -14.19
CA ARG A 68 -1.53 11.26 -14.56
C ARG A 68 -0.87 11.46 -15.92
N LYS A 69 0.19 10.69 -16.24
CA LYS A 69 0.84 10.76 -17.56
C LYS A 69 -0.08 10.34 -18.71
N PHE A 70 -1.01 9.42 -18.47
CA PHE A 70 -2.02 9.00 -19.47
C PHE A 70 -3.29 9.85 -19.45
N ARG A 71 -3.39 10.83 -18.54
CA ARG A 71 -4.60 11.64 -18.31
C ARG A 71 -5.83 10.79 -17.98
N TRP A 72 -5.65 9.71 -17.22
CA TRP A 72 -6.75 8.85 -16.76
C TRP A 72 -7.37 9.39 -15.47
N GLU A 73 -8.15 10.46 -15.59
CA GLU A 73 -8.72 11.20 -14.45
C GLU A 73 -9.69 10.34 -13.62
N ARG A 74 -10.54 9.53 -14.26
CA ARG A 74 -11.49 8.66 -13.55
C ARG A 74 -10.76 7.54 -12.82
N ALA A 75 -9.77 6.93 -13.45
CA ALA A 75 -8.94 5.92 -12.81
C ALA A 75 -8.14 6.51 -11.63
N MET A 76 -7.60 7.73 -11.75
CA MET A 76 -6.94 8.40 -10.63
C MET A 76 -7.87 8.58 -9.41
N ARG A 77 -9.14 8.97 -9.64
CA ARG A 77 -10.14 9.04 -8.55
C ARG A 77 -10.35 7.68 -7.88
N GLY A 78 -10.41 6.60 -8.67
CA GLY A 78 -10.48 5.24 -8.13
C GLY A 78 -9.29 4.87 -7.24
N VAL A 79 -8.07 5.24 -7.64
CA VAL A 79 -6.86 5.02 -6.82
C VAL A 79 -6.94 5.80 -5.51
N VAL A 80 -7.41 7.05 -5.54
CA VAL A 80 -7.60 7.87 -4.34
C VAL A 80 -8.61 7.22 -3.40
N ILE A 81 -9.77 6.78 -3.90
CA ILE A 81 -10.79 6.09 -3.10
C ILE A 81 -10.20 4.83 -2.44
N ALA A 82 -9.50 3.99 -3.20
CA ALA A 82 -8.84 2.79 -2.66
C ALA A 82 -7.81 3.13 -1.58
N THR A 83 -6.98 4.17 -1.82
CA THR A 83 -5.97 4.63 -0.86
C THR A 83 -6.62 5.11 0.44
N SER A 84 -7.70 5.90 0.35
CA SER A 84 -8.45 6.37 1.51
C SER A 84 -9.06 5.21 2.30
N LEU A 85 -9.66 4.23 1.62
CA LEU A 85 -10.19 3.03 2.28
C LEU A 85 -9.09 2.25 3.01
N LEU A 86 -7.95 2.00 2.34
CA LEU A 86 -6.81 1.32 2.96
C LEU A 86 -6.25 2.08 4.17
N ALA A 87 -6.17 3.41 4.09
CA ALA A 87 -5.75 4.25 5.21
C ALA A 87 -6.72 4.18 6.39
N VAL A 88 -8.04 4.18 6.13
CA VAL A 88 -9.06 3.99 7.17
C VAL A 88 -8.94 2.61 7.80
N VAL A 89 -8.79 1.55 7.01
CA VAL A 89 -8.59 0.18 7.53
C VAL A 89 -7.33 0.12 8.40
N TRP A 90 -6.23 0.72 7.95
CA TRP A 90 -4.99 0.79 8.72
C TRP A 90 -5.19 1.52 10.06
N LEU A 91 -5.91 2.66 10.06
CA LEU A 91 -6.24 3.40 11.28
C LEU A 91 -7.11 2.57 12.24
N LEU A 92 -8.09 1.82 11.75
CA LEU A 92 -8.93 0.96 12.59
C LEU A 92 -8.15 -0.20 13.20
N LEU A 93 -7.23 -0.82 12.44
CA LEU A 93 -6.45 -1.96 12.91
C LEU A 93 -5.31 -1.58 13.86
N TYR A 94 -4.60 -0.49 13.55
CA TYR A 94 -3.37 -0.13 14.27
C TYR A 94 -3.46 1.21 15.00
N GLY A 95 -4.27 2.14 14.50
CA GLY A 95 -4.47 3.46 15.11
C GLY A 95 -5.27 3.40 16.41
N VAL A 96 -6.38 2.67 16.42
CA VAL A 96 -7.23 2.51 17.62
C VAL A 96 -6.47 1.81 18.76
N LYS A 97 -5.53 0.92 18.43
CA LYS A 97 -4.72 0.20 19.42
C LYS A 97 -3.64 1.07 20.08
N MET A 98 -3.46 2.32 19.63
CA MET A 98 -2.49 3.28 20.19
C MET A 98 -3.12 4.36 21.08
N LEU A 99 -4.45 4.45 21.13
CA LEU A 99 -5.21 5.32 22.05
C LEU A 99 -5.55 4.57 23.33
#